data_AF-A0A5E4IC28-F1
#
_entry.id   AF-A0A5E4IC28-F1
#
_cell.length_a   1.000
_cell.length_b   1.000
_cell.length_c   1.000
_cell.angle_alpha   90.00
_cell.angle_beta   90.00
_cell.angle_gamma   90.00
#
_symmetry.space_group_name_H-M   'P 1'
#
loop_
_entity.id
_entity.type
_entity.pdbx_description
1 polymer ?
#
loop_
_entity_poly.entity_id
_entity_poly.type
_entity_poly.pdbx_seq_one_letter_code
_entity_poly.pdbx_strand_id
1 'polypeptide(L)'
;MPVYIIGTSHIARESVEKVKEAIKEKKPECIAVELDYNRYYAMLYKQRGEVKLPFLQKTILTLMQKLQENLSKQTNIFPGTEMMAAVEFATMNGVRCAFIDQDINYTVSRLMKKLGFFGKLKLLVYLIPALVGVPIKGVTMLAEIDLNKVPDEKLIERALTELKREFPAIYEVLIEERNRHMARNIRKLQEQFSTIVVVVGAGHVNGITRLLKEK
;
A
#
# COMPACT_ATOMS: atom_id res chain seq x y z
N MET A 1 23.03 5.39 -9.11
CA MET A 1 22.97 4.55 -7.88
C MET A 1 21.77 3.61 -8.03
N PRO A 2 21.96 2.29 -8.01
CA PRO A 2 20.87 1.35 -8.28
C PRO A 2 19.81 1.35 -7.17
N VAL A 3 18.62 1.83 -7.52
CA VAL A 3 17.39 1.65 -6.74
C VAL A 3 16.55 0.59 -7.44
N TYR A 4 16.32 -0.53 -6.76
CA TYR A 4 15.50 -1.63 -7.27
C TYR A 4 14.13 -1.58 -6.60
N ILE A 5 13.09 -1.24 -7.36
CA ILE A 5 11.72 -1.16 -6.84
C ILE A 5 11.01 -2.48 -7.12
N ILE A 6 10.58 -3.15 -6.06
CA ILE A 6 9.85 -4.41 -6.09
C ILE A 6 8.39 -4.14 -5.79
N GLY A 7 7.55 -4.28 -6.81
CA GLY A 7 6.11 -4.26 -6.69
C GLY A 7 5.58 -5.55 -6.08
N THR A 8 4.75 -5.41 -5.05
CA THR A 8 4.12 -6.51 -4.32
C THR A 8 2.60 -6.39 -4.36
N SER A 9 1.91 -7.52 -4.28
CA SER A 9 0.49 -7.56 -3.95
C SER A 9 0.38 -7.93 -2.48
N HIS A 10 -0.23 -7.04 -1.69
CA HIS A 10 -0.36 -7.14 -0.22
C HIS A 10 -1.11 -8.39 0.27
N ILE A 11 -1.63 -9.20 -0.64
CA ILE A 11 -2.40 -10.41 -0.38
C ILE A 11 -1.85 -11.63 -1.13
N ALA A 12 -0.76 -11.51 -1.89
CA ALA A 12 -0.21 -12.61 -2.70
C ALA A 12 1.04 -13.24 -2.06
N ARG A 13 1.08 -14.58 -1.98
CA ARG A 13 2.17 -15.34 -1.34
C ARG A 13 3.49 -15.19 -2.07
N GLU A 14 3.40 -15.20 -3.38
CA GLU A 14 4.50 -14.99 -4.31
C GLU A 14 5.25 -13.68 -4.02
N SER A 15 4.57 -12.64 -3.50
CA SER A 15 5.21 -11.37 -3.13
C SER A 15 6.31 -11.56 -2.09
N VAL A 16 6.11 -12.44 -1.10
CA VAL A 16 7.07 -12.67 -0.01
C VAL A 16 8.33 -13.36 -0.55
N GLU A 17 8.15 -14.35 -1.41
CA GLU A 17 9.24 -15.11 -2.02
C GLU A 17 10.05 -14.22 -2.96
N LYS A 18 9.36 -13.48 -3.84
CA LYS A 18 9.97 -12.50 -4.76
C LYS A 18 10.80 -11.45 -4.03
N VAL A 19 10.30 -10.94 -2.90
CA VAL A 19 11.04 -9.97 -2.07
C VAL A 19 12.31 -10.60 -1.50
N LYS A 20 12.22 -11.82 -0.93
CA LYS A 20 13.39 -12.52 -0.38
C LYS A 20 14.44 -12.81 -1.45
N GLU A 21 14.02 -13.27 -2.62
CA GLU A 21 14.92 -13.54 -3.75
C GLU A 21 15.61 -12.26 -4.24
N ALA A 22 14.83 -11.18 -4.45
CA ALA A 22 15.39 -9.90 -4.87
C ALA A 22 16.43 -9.37 -3.87
N ILE A 23 16.16 -9.46 -2.56
CA ILE A 23 17.12 -9.01 -1.56
C ILE A 23 18.38 -9.89 -1.56
N LYS A 24 18.25 -11.21 -1.66
CA LYS A 24 19.40 -12.13 -1.73
C LYS A 24 20.26 -11.91 -2.96
N GLU A 25 19.64 -11.66 -4.11
CA GLU A 25 20.33 -11.43 -5.38
C GLU A 25 21.03 -10.07 -5.40
N LYS A 26 20.32 -9.00 -5.01
CA LYS A 26 20.85 -7.63 -5.12
C LYS A 26 21.80 -7.24 -3.99
N LYS A 27 21.75 -7.94 -2.86
CA LYS A 27 22.58 -7.68 -1.66
C LYS A 27 22.65 -6.19 -1.31
N PRO A 28 21.50 -5.53 -1.06
CA PRO A 28 21.46 -4.09 -0.85
C PRO A 28 22.10 -3.67 0.48
N GLU A 29 22.58 -2.43 0.54
CA GLU A 29 23.01 -1.79 1.78
C GLU A 29 21.81 -1.36 2.65
N CYS A 30 20.68 -1.05 2.00
CA CYS A 30 19.44 -0.65 2.64
C CYS A 30 18.21 -1.29 1.97
N ILE A 31 17.28 -1.76 2.79
CA ILE A 31 15.95 -2.21 2.37
C ILE A 31 14.92 -1.17 2.83
N ALA A 32 14.26 -0.53 1.88
CA ALA A 32 13.20 0.44 2.14
C ALA A 32 11.82 -0.21 1.98
N VAL A 33 10.90 0.00 2.92
CA VAL A 33 9.57 -0.63 2.91
C VAL A 33 8.44 0.40 2.96
N GLU A 34 7.33 0.12 2.24
CA GLU A 34 6.07 0.87 2.34
C GLU A 34 5.35 0.59 3.67
N LEU A 35 6.00 0.99 4.76
CA LEU A 35 5.45 1.02 6.09
C LEU A 35 5.90 2.31 6.78
N ASP A 36 5.05 2.84 7.64
CA ASP A 36 5.40 3.84 8.63
C ASP A 36 5.60 3.18 10.00
N TYR A 37 6.25 3.89 10.93
CA TYR A 37 6.54 3.35 12.25
C TYR A 37 5.28 2.92 13.02
N ASN A 38 4.19 3.70 12.98
CA ASN A 38 2.96 3.35 13.70
C ASN A 38 2.37 2.05 13.17
N ARG A 39 2.34 1.87 11.85
CA ARG A 39 1.90 0.61 11.23
C ARG A 39 2.83 -0.55 11.58
N TYR A 40 4.14 -0.35 11.51
CA TYR A 40 5.11 -1.38 11.91
C TYR A 40 4.88 -1.81 13.38
N TYR A 41 4.76 -0.87 14.31
CA TYR A 41 4.49 -1.16 15.72
C TYR A 41 3.14 -1.87 15.93
N ALA A 42 2.09 -1.41 15.26
CA ALA A 42 0.76 -2.03 15.33
C ALA A 42 0.80 -3.49 14.84
N MET A 43 1.55 -3.78 13.78
CA MET A 43 1.72 -5.13 13.25
C MET A 43 2.55 -6.02 14.17
N LEU A 44 3.67 -5.49 14.68
CA LEU A 44 4.58 -6.21 15.57
C LEU A 44 3.90 -6.63 16.88
N TYR A 45 3.15 -5.72 17.51
CA TYR A 45 2.49 -5.96 18.80
C TYR A 45 1.03 -6.44 18.65
N LYS A 46 0.55 -6.66 17.41
CA LYS A 46 -0.85 -7.00 17.10
C LYS A 46 -1.84 -6.04 17.77
N GLN A 47 -1.46 -4.79 17.96
CA GLN A 47 -2.29 -3.78 18.60
C GLN A 47 -3.12 -3.04 17.54
N ARG A 48 -4.42 -2.94 17.78
CA ARG A 48 -5.29 -2.04 17.03
C ARG A 48 -5.35 -0.72 17.79
N GLY A 49 -4.76 0.33 17.22
CA GLY A 49 -4.91 1.67 17.76
C GLY A 49 -6.37 2.12 17.66
N GLU A 50 -6.92 2.67 18.75
CA GLU A 50 -8.21 3.34 18.69
C GLU A 50 -8.03 4.76 18.13
N VAL A 51 -8.41 4.95 16.87
CA VAL A 51 -8.44 6.30 16.29
C VAL A 51 -9.75 6.97 16.69
N LYS A 52 -9.65 8.10 17.42
CA LYS A 52 -10.81 8.95 17.73
C LYS A 52 -11.29 9.66 16.47
N LEU A 53 -12.27 9.05 15.78
CA LEU A 53 -12.87 9.58 14.56
C LEU A 53 -14.36 9.84 14.74
N PRO A 54 -14.93 10.85 14.04
CA PRO A 54 -16.38 11.00 13.92
C PRO A 54 -17.04 9.73 13.38
N PHE A 55 -18.28 9.45 13.79
CA PHE A 55 -19.00 8.22 13.47
C PHE A 55 -18.92 7.82 11.99
N LEU A 56 -19.24 8.75 11.07
CA LEU A 56 -19.19 8.49 9.62
C LEU A 56 -17.79 8.06 9.15
N GLN A 57 -16.74 8.69 9.66
CA GLN A 57 -15.35 8.38 9.28
C GLN A 57 -14.90 7.05 9.88
N LYS A 58 -15.29 6.77 11.13
CA LYS A 58 -15.06 5.49 11.79
C LYS A 58 -15.74 4.34 11.03
N THR A 59 -16.97 4.54 10.57
CA THR A 59 -17.72 3.56 9.76
C THR A 59 -17.01 3.26 8.44
N ILE A 60 -16.59 4.30 7.71
CA ILE A 60 -15.83 4.13 6.46
C ILE A 60 -14.54 3.36 6.71
N LEU A 61 -13.74 3.77 7.71
CA LEU A 61 -12.49 3.12 8.03
C LEU A 61 -12.70 1.63 8.39
N THR A 62 -13.74 1.35 9.18
CA THR A 62 -14.09 -0.02 9.57
C THR A 62 -14.51 -0.87 8.38
N LEU A 63 -15.29 -0.31 7.44
CA LEU A 63 -15.69 -1.02 6.23
C LEU A 63 -14.50 -1.29 5.31
N MET A 64 -13.58 -0.32 5.16
CA MET A 64 -12.35 -0.51 4.40
C MET A 64 -11.47 -1.60 5.02
N GLN A 65 -11.32 -1.63 6.34
CA GLN A 65 -10.59 -2.67 7.05
C GLN A 65 -11.24 -4.05 6.84
N LYS A 66 -12.56 -4.16 6.98
CA LYS A 66 -13.29 -5.41 6.73
C LYS A 66 -13.16 -5.89 5.29
N LEU A 67 -13.18 -4.97 4.31
CA LEU A 67 -12.97 -5.31 2.91
C LEU A 67 -11.55 -5.90 2.71
N GLN A 68 -10.54 -5.27 3.29
CA GLN A 68 -9.16 -5.79 3.26
C GLN A 68 -9.07 -7.17 3.94
N GLU A 69 -9.66 -7.34 5.12
CA GLU A 69 -9.70 -8.63 5.83
C GLU A 69 -10.40 -9.73 5.00
N ASN A 70 -11.50 -9.40 4.32
CA ASN A 70 -12.21 -10.35 3.46
C ASN A 70 -11.39 -10.76 2.23
N LEU A 71 -10.68 -9.83 1.60
CA LEU A 71 -9.76 -10.15 0.50
C LEU A 71 -8.59 -11.02 1.00
N SER A 72 -8.09 -10.75 2.21
CA SER A 72 -6.98 -11.48 2.85
C SER A 72 -7.35 -12.92 3.23
N LYS A 73 -8.61 -13.18 3.60
CA LYS A 73 -9.09 -14.55 3.93
C LYS A 73 -9.02 -15.50 2.75
N GLN A 74 -9.14 -15.01 1.52
CA GLN A 74 -9.08 -15.84 0.32
C GLN A 74 -7.66 -16.32 0.02
N THR A 75 -6.64 -15.59 0.48
CA THR A 75 -5.22 -15.86 0.19
C THR A 75 -4.41 -16.25 1.43
N ASN A 76 -5.01 -16.15 2.62
CA ASN A 76 -4.39 -16.36 3.93
C ASN A 76 -3.18 -15.42 4.21
N ILE A 77 -3.16 -14.24 3.57
CA ILE A 77 -2.10 -13.25 3.71
C ILE A 77 -2.68 -11.92 4.13
N PHE A 78 -2.17 -11.39 5.23
CA PHE A 78 -2.60 -10.10 5.76
C PHE A 78 -1.85 -8.96 5.07
N PRO A 79 -2.49 -7.80 4.84
CA PRO A 79 -1.84 -6.68 4.19
C PRO A 79 -0.63 -6.22 4.99
N GLY A 80 0.51 -6.08 4.31
CA GLY A 80 1.78 -5.72 4.93
C GLY A 80 2.65 -6.90 5.34
N THR A 81 2.20 -8.15 5.16
CA THR A 81 3.01 -9.35 5.48
C THR A 81 4.32 -9.36 4.69
N GLU A 82 4.28 -8.96 3.42
CA GLU A 82 5.46 -8.80 2.56
C GLU A 82 6.43 -7.72 3.05
N MET A 83 5.92 -6.59 3.57
CA MET A 83 6.79 -5.57 4.17
C MET A 83 7.39 -6.07 5.48
N MET A 84 6.62 -6.76 6.33
CA MET A 84 7.16 -7.38 7.55
C MET A 84 8.23 -8.42 7.23
N ALA A 85 8.04 -9.25 6.21
CA ALA A 85 9.05 -10.21 5.76
C ALA A 85 10.34 -9.52 5.29
N ALA A 86 10.24 -8.35 4.63
CA ALA A 86 11.41 -7.55 4.27
C ALA A 86 12.12 -6.98 5.50
N VAL A 87 11.38 -6.50 6.50
CA VAL A 87 11.91 -6.00 7.78
C VAL A 87 12.59 -7.12 8.58
N GLU A 88 11.96 -8.28 8.68
CA GLU A 88 12.51 -9.47 9.34
C GLU A 88 13.80 -9.91 8.65
N PHE A 89 13.80 -9.99 7.32
CA PHE A 89 15.00 -10.32 6.55
C PHE A 89 16.12 -9.32 6.83
N ALA A 90 15.83 -8.02 6.81
CA ALA A 90 16.81 -6.98 7.08
C ALA A 90 17.43 -7.17 8.47
N THR A 91 16.59 -7.42 9.47
CA THR A 91 16.98 -7.65 10.87
C THR A 91 17.88 -8.87 11.01
N MET A 92 17.48 -10.02 10.44
CA MET A 92 18.22 -11.28 10.55
C MET A 92 19.60 -11.23 9.85
N ASN A 93 19.76 -10.37 8.84
CA ASN A 93 20.98 -10.29 8.05
C ASN A 93 21.81 -9.02 8.34
N GLY A 94 21.44 -8.23 9.35
CA GLY A 94 22.14 -7.00 9.71
C GLY A 94 22.11 -5.91 8.62
N VAL A 95 21.13 -5.96 7.71
CA VAL A 95 20.95 -4.96 6.64
C VAL A 95 20.13 -3.79 7.18
N ARG A 96 20.47 -2.56 6.79
CA ARG A 96 19.70 -1.38 7.21
C ARG A 96 18.27 -1.46 6.66
N CYS A 97 17.29 -1.13 7.49
CA CYS A 97 15.90 -1.05 7.08
C CYS A 97 15.37 0.38 7.25
N ALA A 98 14.67 0.88 6.25
CA ALA A 98 14.08 2.21 6.24
C ALA A 98 12.57 2.17 5.99
N PHE A 99 11.81 2.82 6.87
CA PHE A 99 10.38 3.03 6.73
C PHE A 99 10.14 4.29 5.88
N ILE A 100 9.60 4.12 4.67
CA ILE A 100 9.49 5.23 3.70
C ILE A 100 8.07 5.74 3.50
N ASP A 101 7.06 5.11 4.09
CA ASP A 101 5.66 5.51 3.93
C ASP A 101 5.29 6.68 4.85
N GLN A 102 4.19 7.32 4.51
CA GLN A 102 3.58 8.38 5.28
C GLN A 102 2.86 7.83 6.51
N ASP A 103 2.83 8.61 7.61
CA ASP A 103 2.02 8.30 8.79
C ASP A 103 0.56 8.02 8.40
N ILE A 104 0.10 6.81 8.71
CA ILE A 104 -1.25 6.36 8.38
C ILE A 104 -2.35 7.26 8.96
N ASN A 105 -2.16 7.84 10.14
CA ASN A 105 -3.13 8.74 10.75
C ASN A 105 -3.24 10.04 9.97
N TYR A 106 -2.11 10.56 9.48
CA TYR A 106 -2.13 11.70 8.57
C TYR A 106 -2.87 11.34 7.28
N THR A 107 -2.55 10.19 6.65
CA THR A 107 -3.18 9.76 5.40
C THR A 107 -4.69 9.61 5.55
N VAL A 108 -5.16 8.97 6.63
CA VAL A 108 -6.59 8.81 6.93
C VAL A 108 -7.24 10.18 7.14
N SER A 109 -6.65 11.04 7.97
CA SER A 109 -7.18 12.39 8.23
C SER A 109 -7.27 13.23 6.96
N ARG A 110 -6.22 13.21 6.15
CA ARG A 110 -6.12 13.89 4.85
C ARG A 110 -7.20 13.41 3.89
N LEU A 111 -7.40 12.10 3.80
CA LEU A 111 -8.44 11.49 2.96
C LEU A 111 -9.84 11.91 3.41
N MET A 112 -10.13 11.82 4.71
CA MET A 112 -11.44 12.20 5.27
C MET A 112 -11.74 13.68 5.06
N LYS A 113 -10.72 14.55 5.08
CA LYS A 113 -10.89 15.96 4.75
C LYS A 113 -11.14 16.16 3.25
N LYS A 114 -10.36 15.52 2.38
CA LYS A 114 -10.46 15.68 0.91
C LYS A 114 -11.77 15.16 0.33
N LEU A 115 -12.34 14.09 0.90
CA LEU A 115 -13.62 13.53 0.45
C LEU A 115 -14.84 14.44 0.70
N GLY A 116 -14.77 15.37 1.65
CA GLY A 116 -15.95 16.14 2.07
C GLY A 116 -17.08 15.25 2.61
N PHE A 117 -18.33 15.74 2.65
CA PHE A 117 -19.48 14.94 3.09
C PHE A 117 -20.02 14.04 1.97
N PHE A 118 -20.23 14.59 0.77
CA PHE A 118 -20.77 13.85 -0.37
C PHE A 118 -19.86 12.73 -0.86
N GLY A 119 -18.53 12.94 -0.87
CA GLY A 119 -17.59 11.88 -1.24
C GLY A 119 -17.59 10.72 -0.23
N LYS A 120 -17.82 11.01 1.06
CA LYS A 120 -17.99 9.97 2.10
C LYS A 120 -19.25 9.13 1.87
N LEU A 121 -20.38 9.78 1.55
CA LEU A 121 -21.61 9.07 1.21
C LEU A 121 -21.45 8.22 -0.06
N LYS A 122 -20.84 8.78 -1.11
CA LYS A 122 -20.51 8.03 -2.33
C LYS A 122 -19.67 6.79 -1.97
N LEU A 123 -18.63 6.95 -1.17
CA LEU A 123 -17.78 5.83 -0.77
C LEU A 123 -18.54 4.72 -0.03
N LEU A 124 -19.48 5.07 0.86
CA LEU A 124 -20.32 4.08 1.55
C LEU A 124 -21.20 3.27 0.59
N VAL A 125 -21.76 3.92 -0.43
CA VAL A 125 -22.56 3.24 -1.47
C VAL A 125 -21.75 2.16 -2.18
N TYR A 126 -20.41 2.33 -2.28
CA TYR A 126 -19.53 1.36 -2.92
C TYR A 126 -19.01 0.29 -1.95
N LEU A 127 -18.67 0.68 -0.72
CA LEU A 127 -18.10 -0.24 0.28
C LEU A 127 -19.13 -1.24 0.84
N ILE A 128 -20.38 -0.81 1.07
CA ILE A 128 -21.40 -1.66 1.70
C ILE A 128 -21.74 -2.85 0.80
N PRO A 129 -22.11 -2.68 -0.48
CA PRO A 129 -22.47 -3.82 -1.33
C PRO A 129 -21.28 -4.72 -1.64
N ALA A 130 -20.07 -4.15 -1.78
CA ALA A 130 -18.84 -4.94 -1.93
C ALA A 130 -18.62 -5.90 -0.74
N LEU A 131 -18.96 -5.48 0.49
CA LEU A 131 -18.83 -6.32 1.67
C LEU A 131 -19.86 -7.45 1.72
N VAL A 132 -21.08 -7.22 1.23
CA VAL A 132 -22.19 -8.20 1.24
C VAL A 132 -22.31 -8.99 -0.07
N GLY A 133 -21.35 -8.85 -0.99
CA GLY A 133 -21.32 -9.59 -2.25
C GLY A 133 -22.38 -9.16 -3.27
N VAL A 134 -22.93 -7.95 -3.12
CA VAL A 134 -23.93 -7.41 -4.04
C VAL A 134 -23.23 -6.65 -5.17
N PRO A 135 -23.45 -7.03 -6.45
CA PRO A 135 -22.82 -6.36 -7.59
C PRO A 135 -23.34 -4.93 -7.73
N ILE A 136 -22.42 -3.98 -7.87
CA ILE A 136 -22.72 -2.58 -8.18
C ILE A 136 -22.21 -2.29 -9.59
N LYS A 137 -23.01 -1.58 -10.40
CA LYS A 137 -22.54 -0.99 -11.66
C LYS A 137 -21.32 -0.09 -11.36
N GLY A 138 -20.16 -0.44 -11.92
CA GLY A 138 -18.89 0.30 -11.73
C GLY A 138 -17.93 -0.24 -10.67
N VAL A 139 -18.22 -1.40 -10.03
CA VAL A 139 -17.30 -2.10 -9.09
C VAL A 139 -16.85 -3.47 -9.60
N THR A 140 -17.30 -3.86 -10.79
CA THR A 140 -17.10 -5.20 -11.39
C THR A 140 -15.64 -5.59 -11.58
N MET A 141 -14.70 -4.64 -11.62
CA MET A 141 -13.27 -4.91 -11.80
C MET A 141 -12.62 -5.63 -10.60
N LEU A 142 -13.16 -5.52 -9.39
CA LEU A 142 -12.64 -6.29 -8.25
C LEU A 142 -12.91 -7.80 -8.39
N ALA A 143 -13.89 -8.20 -9.23
CA ALA A 143 -14.20 -9.60 -9.47
C ALA A 143 -13.23 -10.29 -10.44
N GLU A 144 -12.45 -9.52 -11.21
CA GLU A 144 -11.49 -10.04 -12.20
C GLU A 144 -10.06 -10.22 -11.63
N ILE A 145 -9.82 -9.78 -10.38
CA ILE A 145 -8.49 -9.83 -9.78
C ILE A 145 -8.24 -11.21 -9.17
N ASP A 146 -7.31 -11.97 -9.74
CA ASP A 146 -6.74 -13.14 -9.06
C ASP A 146 -5.93 -12.67 -7.85
N LEU A 147 -6.46 -12.91 -6.66
CA LEU A 147 -5.87 -12.45 -5.40
C LEU A 147 -4.58 -13.22 -5.05
N ASN A 148 -4.34 -14.39 -5.66
CA ASN A 148 -3.19 -15.23 -5.31
C ASN A 148 -1.88 -14.79 -5.95
N LYS A 149 -1.94 -13.95 -6.99
CA LYS A 149 -0.79 -13.49 -7.75
C LYS A 149 -0.66 -11.98 -7.63
N VAL A 150 0.53 -11.46 -7.91
CA VAL A 150 0.65 -10.03 -8.19
C VAL A 150 -0.08 -9.76 -9.50
N PRO A 151 -1.12 -8.89 -9.51
CA PRO A 151 -1.81 -8.56 -10.75
C PRO A 151 -0.83 -8.04 -11.80
N ASP A 152 -1.10 -8.33 -13.07
CA ASP A 152 -0.26 -7.78 -14.13
C ASP A 152 -0.33 -6.24 -14.16
N GLU A 153 0.71 -5.63 -14.72
CA GLU A 153 0.84 -4.17 -14.75
C GLU A 153 -0.34 -3.49 -15.46
N LYS A 154 -0.90 -4.11 -16.51
CA LYS A 154 -2.04 -3.55 -17.26
C LYS A 154 -3.30 -3.53 -16.41
N LEU A 155 -3.55 -4.56 -15.62
CA LEU A 155 -4.70 -4.64 -14.72
C LEU A 155 -4.57 -3.60 -13.60
N ILE A 156 -3.36 -3.42 -13.05
CA ILE A 156 -3.07 -2.38 -12.05
C ILE A 156 -3.33 -0.99 -12.64
N GLU A 157 -2.81 -0.70 -13.83
CA GLU A 157 -2.99 0.58 -14.49
C GLU A 157 -4.46 0.90 -14.78
N ARG A 158 -5.23 -0.11 -15.22
CA ARG A 158 -6.69 0.03 -15.42
C ARG A 158 -7.40 0.35 -14.11
N ALA A 159 -7.10 -0.40 -13.04
CA ALA A 159 -7.69 -0.18 -11.72
C ALA A 159 -7.36 1.22 -11.17
N LEU A 160 -6.10 1.67 -11.31
CA LEU A 160 -5.69 3.02 -10.91
C LEU A 160 -6.36 4.12 -11.74
N THR A 161 -6.51 3.91 -13.05
CA THR A 161 -7.20 4.84 -13.95
C THR A 161 -8.67 4.99 -13.58
N GLU A 162 -9.34 3.88 -13.29
CA GLU A 162 -10.74 3.90 -12.83
C GLU A 162 -10.86 4.54 -11.45
N LEU A 163 -9.97 4.22 -10.51
CA LEU A 163 -9.93 4.87 -9.20
C LEU A 163 -9.77 6.39 -9.33
N LYS A 164 -8.90 6.85 -10.24
CA LYS A 164 -8.71 8.27 -10.52
C LYS A 164 -9.99 8.92 -11.06
N ARG A 165 -10.73 8.23 -11.94
CA ARG A 165 -11.99 8.72 -12.52
C ARG A 165 -13.12 8.75 -11.49
N GLU A 166 -13.31 7.66 -10.76
CA GLU A 166 -14.45 7.48 -9.86
C GLU A 166 -14.26 8.18 -8.51
N PHE A 167 -13.03 8.17 -7.99
CA PHE A 167 -12.68 8.70 -6.68
C PHE A 167 -11.37 9.50 -6.75
N PRO A 168 -11.35 10.64 -7.45
CA PRO A 168 -10.14 11.44 -7.63
C PRO A 168 -9.47 11.84 -6.31
N ALA A 169 -10.27 12.13 -5.28
CA ALA A 169 -9.76 12.42 -3.93
C ALA A 169 -9.06 11.22 -3.27
N ILE A 170 -9.54 9.99 -3.50
CA ILE A 170 -8.86 8.78 -3.00
C ILE A 170 -7.56 8.57 -3.76
N TYR A 171 -7.59 8.66 -5.09
CA TYR A 171 -6.40 8.51 -5.92
C TYR A 171 -5.32 9.55 -5.56
N GLU A 172 -5.68 10.82 -5.42
CA GLU A 172 -4.75 11.88 -5.05
C GLU A 172 -4.06 11.60 -3.71
N VAL A 173 -4.82 11.24 -2.67
CA VAL A 173 -4.27 11.04 -1.33
C VAL A 173 -3.54 9.70 -1.20
N LEU A 174 -4.14 8.60 -1.65
CA LEU A 174 -3.60 7.26 -1.44
C LEU A 174 -2.51 6.90 -2.45
N ILE A 175 -2.46 7.52 -3.63
CA ILE A 175 -1.47 7.22 -4.67
C ILE A 175 -0.53 8.40 -4.88
N GLU A 176 -1.02 9.56 -5.33
CA GLU A 176 -0.11 10.64 -5.73
C GLU A 176 0.66 11.28 -4.57
N GLU A 177 -0.02 11.67 -3.49
CA GLU A 177 0.60 12.27 -2.30
C GLU A 177 1.56 11.28 -1.63
N ARG A 178 1.15 10.01 -1.49
CA ARG A 178 2.00 8.94 -0.94
C ARG A 178 3.20 8.64 -1.81
N ASN A 179 3.06 8.57 -3.13
CA ASN A 179 4.17 8.41 -4.06
C ASN A 179 5.19 9.55 -3.93
N ARG A 180 4.73 10.80 -3.83
CA ARG A 180 5.62 11.95 -3.60
C ARG A 180 6.34 11.85 -2.25
N HIS A 181 5.65 11.40 -1.21
CA HIS A 181 6.26 11.20 0.10
C HIS A 181 7.36 10.13 0.05
N MET A 182 7.03 8.93 -0.45
CA MET A 182 7.97 7.82 -0.58
C MET A 182 9.16 8.16 -1.48
N ALA A 183 8.92 8.78 -2.64
CA ALA A 183 10.00 9.17 -3.55
C ALA A 183 10.98 10.16 -2.89
N ARG A 184 10.49 11.12 -2.10
CA ARG A 184 11.37 12.02 -1.33
C ARG A 184 12.21 11.27 -0.29
N ASN A 185 11.61 10.31 0.41
CA ASN A 185 12.35 9.50 1.39
C ASN A 185 13.39 8.60 0.70
N ILE A 186 13.06 8.00 -0.44
CA ILE A 186 13.99 7.20 -1.24
C ILE A 186 15.17 8.06 -1.71
N ARG A 187 14.95 9.30 -2.18
CA ARG A 187 16.04 10.20 -2.58
C ARG A 187 17.03 10.48 -1.44
N LYS A 188 16.53 10.71 -0.22
CA LYS A 188 17.40 10.87 0.96
C LYS A 188 18.23 9.61 1.25
N LEU A 189 17.65 8.43 1.03
CA LEU A 189 18.39 7.18 1.17
C LEU A 189 19.45 7.02 0.09
N GLN A 190 19.20 7.50 -1.13
CA GLN A 190 20.19 7.47 -2.22
C GLN A 190 21.43 8.32 -1.89
N GLU A 191 21.32 9.32 -1.02
CA GLU A 191 22.49 10.09 -0.56
C GLU A 191 23.36 9.31 0.45
N GLN A 192 22.80 8.27 1.08
CA GLN A 192 23.44 7.52 2.17
C GLN A 192 23.88 6.11 1.77
N PHE A 193 23.21 5.51 0.78
CA PHE A 193 23.37 4.11 0.41
C PHE A 193 23.56 3.94 -1.10
N SER A 194 24.53 3.13 -1.48
CA SER A 194 24.87 2.85 -2.87
C SER A 194 23.84 1.95 -3.55
N THR A 195 23.29 0.99 -2.81
CA THR A 195 22.33 0.00 -3.31
C THR A 195 21.13 -0.10 -2.40
N ILE A 196 19.94 0.16 -2.96
CA ILE A 196 18.68 0.16 -2.21
C ILE A 196 17.68 -0.77 -2.90
N VAL A 197 17.08 -1.69 -2.13
CA VAL A 197 15.87 -2.41 -2.56
C VAL A 197 14.66 -1.76 -1.90
N VAL A 198 13.68 -1.35 -2.69
CA VAL A 198 12.45 -0.69 -2.26
C VAL A 198 11.30 -1.67 -2.43
N VAL A 199 10.60 -2.02 -1.35
CA VAL A 199 9.45 -2.93 -1.36
C VAL A 199 8.17 -2.12 -1.16
N VAL A 200 7.34 -2.06 -2.20
CA VAL A 200 6.11 -1.25 -2.25
C VAL A 200 4.96 -2.05 -2.87
N GLY A 201 3.74 -1.63 -2.62
CA GLY A 201 2.56 -2.11 -3.34
C GLY A 201 2.67 -1.83 -4.83
N ALA A 202 2.20 -2.74 -5.66
CA ALA A 202 2.38 -2.67 -7.12
C ALA A 202 1.78 -1.40 -7.73
N GLY A 203 0.71 -0.84 -7.14
CA GLY A 203 0.11 0.44 -7.55
C GLY A 203 1.01 1.67 -7.37
N HIS A 204 2.10 1.57 -6.62
CA HIS A 204 3.03 2.66 -6.34
C HIS A 204 4.27 2.65 -7.25
N VAL A 205 4.61 1.51 -7.85
CA VAL A 205 5.86 1.29 -8.59
C VAL A 205 6.06 2.32 -9.69
N ASN A 206 5.08 2.48 -10.59
CA ASN A 206 5.21 3.37 -11.74
C ASN A 206 5.26 4.85 -11.33
N GLY A 207 4.45 5.23 -10.32
CA GLY A 207 4.43 6.59 -9.80
C GLY A 207 5.74 6.99 -9.12
N ILE A 208 6.30 6.12 -8.28
CA ILE A 208 7.60 6.36 -7.63
C ILE A 208 8.72 6.38 -8.67
N THR A 209 8.74 5.40 -9.60
CA THR A 209 9.77 5.32 -10.65
C THR A 209 9.82 6.59 -11.49
N ARG A 210 8.66 7.13 -11.87
CA ARG A 210 8.57 8.40 -12.59
C ARG A 210 9.14 9.54 -11.76
N LEU A 211 8.69 9.69 -10.51
CA LEU A 211 9.15 10.76 -9.62
C LEU A 211 10.67 10.70 -9.40
N LEU A 212 11.28 9.52 -9.25
CA LEU A 212 12.73 9.41 -9.08
C LEU A 212 13.53 9.80 -10.34
N LYS A 213 12.92 9.77 -11.53
CA LYS A 213 13.54 10.22 -12.79
C LYS A 213 13.43 11.73 -12.99
N GLU A 214 12.36 12.34 -12.48
CA GLU A 214 12.17 13.80 -12.47
C GLU A 214 13.16 14.41 -11.46
N LYS A 215 14.10 15.23 -11.93
CA LYS A 215 15.10 15.90 -11.07
C LYS A 215 14.47 17.01 -10.24
#